data_AF-A0A2J8A1P6-F1
#
_entry.id   AF-A0A2J8A1P6-F1
#
_cell.length_a   1.000
_cell.length_b   1.000
_cell.length_c   1.000
_cell.angle_alpha   90.00
_cell.angle_beta   90.00
_cell.angle_gamma   90.00
#
_symmetry.space_group_name_H-M   'P 1'
#
loop_
_entity.id
_entity.type
_entity.pdbx_description
1 polymer ?
#
loop_
_entity_poly.entity_id
_entity_poly.type
_entity_poly.pdbx_seq_one_letter_code
_entity_poly.pdbx_strand_id
1 'polypeptide(L)'
;MMETGGARYHIELCRQLADFLSAPLQRCGGLLSLPDVYCLFNRARGTELVSPDDLLQAAKLFGQAGVQGLRLRNLSSGVLVIQGPQHSEEQVAAERGR
;
A
#
# COMPACT_ATOMS: atom_id res chain seq x y z
N MET A 1 -16.93 9.02 21.64
CA MET A 1 -16.86 8.05 20.53
C MET A 1 -15.59 8.35 19.74
N MET A 2 -14.63 7.47 19.50
CA MET A 2 -14.21 6.17 20.02
C MET A 2 -12.74 6.04 19.51
N GLU A 3 -11.82 5.60 20.38
CA GLU A 3 -10.50 5.03 20.05
C GLU A 3 -9.37 5.91 19.46
N THR A 4 -8.72 6.70 20.33
CA THR A 4 -7.40 7.31 20.07
C THR A 4 -6.23 6.30 19.99
N GLY A 5 -6.47 5.01 20.25
CA GLY A 5 -5.47 3.93 20.12
C GLY A 5 -5.31 3.40 18.69
N GLY A 6 -6.42 3.18 17.97
CA GLY A 6 -6.40 2.67 16.59
C GLY A 6 -5.72 3.63 15.61
N ALA A 7 -5.97 4.94 15.74
CA ALA A 7 -5.39 5.95 14.88
C ALA A 7 -3.84 5.99 14.95
N ARG A 8 -3.25 5.77 16.14
CA ARG A 8 -1.78 5.69 16.27
C ARG A 8 -1.22 4.43 15.63
N TYR A 9 -1.85 3.29 15.90
CA TYR A 9 -1.48 2.02 15.27
C TYR A 9 -1.53 2.11 13.74
N HIS A 10 -2.60 2.66 13.16
CA HIS A 10 -2.73 2.82 11.71
C HIS A 10 -1.72 3.80 11.13
N ILE A 11 -1.35 4.87 11.84
CA ILE A 11 -0.31 5.82 11.39
C ILE A 11 1.07 5.16 11.39
N GLU A 12 1.43 4.43 12.44
CA GLU A 12 2.71 3.70 12.48
C GLU A 12 2.77 2.61 11.41
N LEU A 13 1.68 1.85 11.26
CA LEU A 13 1.52 0.86 10.20
C LEU A 13 1.63 1.50 8.82
N CYS A 14 1.03 2.66 8.59
CA CYS A 14 1.11 3.42 7.34
C CYS A 14 2.55 3.80 7.00
N ARG A 15 3.34 4.27 7.98
CA ARG A 15 4.76 4.61 7.76
C ARG A 15 5.59 3.38 7.43
N GLN A 16 5.43 2.29 8.17
CA GLN A 16 6.11 1.03 7.88
C GLN A 16 5.71 0.46 6.52
N LEU A 17 4.42 0.53 6.18
CA LEU A 17 3.90 0.11 4.90
C LEU A 17 4.49 0.95 3.77
N ALA A 18 4.57 2.27 3.93
CA ALA A 18 5.16 3.16 2.93
C ALA A 18 6.64 2.88 2.68
N ASP A 19 7.41 2.70 3.75
CA ASP A 19 8.83 2.34 3.67
C ASP A 19 9.01 0.96 3.03
N PHE A 20 8.25 -0.03 3.49
CA PHE A 20 8.25 -1.37 2.92
C PHE A 20 7.88 -1.35 1.44
N LEU A 21 6.87 -0.57 1.04
CA LEU A 21 6.41 -0.45 -0.34
C LEU A 21 7.39 0.28 -1.24
N SER A 22 8.28 1.11 -0.70
CA SER A 22 9.32 1.77 -1.48
C SER A 22 10.18 0.76 -2.27
N ALA A 23 10.54 -0.37 -1.65
CA ALA A 23 11.35 -1.41 -2.29
C ALA A 23 10.63 -2.20 -3.42
N PRO A 24 9.45 -2.82 -3.21
CA PRO A 24 8.73 -3.53 -4.25
C PRO A 24 8.12 -2.57 -5.28
N LEU A 25 7.75 -1.32 -4.94
CA LEU A 25 7.34 -0.33 -5.94
C LEU A 25 8.50 0.02 -6.87
N GLN A 26 9.72 0.23 -6.35
CA GLN A 26 10.89 0.44 -7.21
C GLN A 26 11.20 -0.78 -8.09
N ARG A 27 10.94 -2.00 -7.61
CA ARG A 27 11.16 -3.23 -8.39
C ARG A 27 10.06 -3.52 -9.42
N CYS A 28 8.80 -3.25 -9.10
CA CYS A 28 7.64 -3.50 -9.95
C CYS A 28 7.25 -2.29 -10.82
N GLY A 29 8.10 -1.26 -10.89
CA GLY A 29 7.87 -0.05 -11.69
C GLY A 29 7.01 1.01 -11.00
N GLY A 30 6.27 0.68 -9.94
CA GLY A 30 5.56 1.67 -9.13
C GLY A 30 4.04 1.54 -9.16
N LEU A 31 3.53 0.34 -9.46
CA LEU A 31 2.13 -0.02 -9.26
C LEU A 31 2.05 -1.37 -8.54
N LEU A 32 1.29 -1.44 -7.45
CA LEU A 32 1.02 -2.68 -6.72
C LEU A 32 -0.43 -2.75 -6.28
N SER A 33 -1.05 -3.92 -6.37
CA SER A 33 -2.41 -4.13 -5.87
C SER A 33 -2.42 -4.23 -4.35
N LEU A 34 -3.44 -3.69 -3.68
CA LEU A 34 -3.65 -3.88 -2.24
C LEU A 34 -3.57 -5.36 -1.79
N PRO A 35 -4.14 -6.35 -2.51
CA PRO A 35 -3.95 -7.77 -2.17
C PRO A 35 -2.49 -8.26 -2.32
N ASP A 36 -1.76 -7.83 -3.33
CA ASP A 36 -0.32 -8.15 -3.46
C ASP A 36 0.47 -7.55 -2.30
N VAL A 37 0.21 -6.29 -1.98
CA VAL A 37 0.81 -5.58 -0.84
C VAL A 37 0.50 -6.30 0.47
N TYR A 38 -0.75 -6.71 0.67
CA TYR A 38 -1.16 -7.47 1.84
C TYR A 38 -0.35 -8.77 1.99
N CYS A 39 -0.22 -9.54 0.90
CA CYS A 39 0.56 -10.77 0.91
C CYS A 39 2.04 -10.51 1.18
N LEU A 40 2.64 -9.53 0.51
CA LEU A 40 4.04 -9.15 0.67
C LEU A 40 4.34 -8.66 2.09
N PHE A 41 3.49 -7.80 2.64
CA PHE A 41 3.66 -7.21 3.96
C PHE A 41 3.51 -8.26 5.06
N ASN A 42 2.48 -9.11 4.98
CA ASN A 42 2.29 -10.22 5.90
C ASN A 42 3.44 -11.24 5.82
N ARG A 43 3.93 -11.52 4.60
CA ARG A 43 5.08 -12.42 4.40
C ARG A 43 6.37 -11.85 4.99
N ALA A 44 6.58 -10.54 4.89
CA ALA A 44 7.74 -9.88 5.46
C ALA A 44 7.71 -9.83 6.99
N ARG A 45 6.51 -9.67 7.59
CA ARG A 45 6.33 -9.70 9.05
C ARG A 45 6.35 -11.11 9.64
N GLY A 46 5.93 -12.13 8.90
CA GLY A 46 5.96 -13.54 9.32
C GLY A 46 4.90 -13.91 10.36
N THR A 47 5.03 -13.42 11.59
CA THR A 47 4.14 -13.77 12.73
C THR A 47 3.15 -12.67 13.11
N GLU A 48 3.43 -11.41 12.75
CA GLU A 48 2.56 -10.26 13.06
C GLU A 48 1.66 -9.92 11.87
N LEU A 49 0.73 -10.82 11.57
CA LEU A 49 -0.24 -10.67 10.49
C LEU A 49 -1.13 -9.46 10.74
N VAL A 50 -1.33 -8.67 9.69
CA VAL A 50 -2.21 -7.51 9.69
C VAL A 50 -3.53 -7.90 9.06
N SER A 51 -4.64 -7.41 9.60
CA SER A 51 -5.96 -7.58 8.97
C SER A 51 -6.06 -6.76 7.68
N PRO A 52 -6.85 -7.20 6.68
CA PRO A 52 -7.02 -6.46 5.44
C PRO A 52 -7.65 -5.07 5.68
N ASP A 53 -8.50 -4.94 6.70
CA ASP A 53 -9.10 -3.66 7.07
C ASP A 53 -8.06 -2.68 7.64
N ASP A 54 -7.19 -3.15 8.55
CA ASP A 54 -6.09 -2.35 9.11
C ASP A 54 -5.11 -1.88 8.03
N LEU A 55 -4.73 -2.77 7.11
CA LEU A 55 -3.86 -2.42 5.99
C LEU A 55 -4.53 -1.40 5.06
N LEU A 56 -5.84 -1.53 4.85
CA LEU A 56 -6.62 -0.57 4.09
C LEU A 56 -6.71 0.80 4.79
N GLN A 57 -6.96 0.83 6.10
CA GLN A 57 -6.96 2.06 6.89
C GLN A 57 -5.60 2.75 6.81
N ALA A 58 -4.51 2.00 7.01
CA ALA A 58 -3.14 2.50 6.87
C ALA A 58 -2.87 3.07 5.47
N ALA A 59 -3.28 2.37 4.40
CA ALA A 59 -3.09 2.86 3.03
C ALA A 59 -3.93 4.11 2.72
N LYS A 60 -5.13 4.25 3.29
CA LYS A 60 -5.93 5.49 3.18
C LYS A 60 -5.25 6.67 3.88
N LEU A 61 -4.46 6.39 4.92
CA LEU A 61 -3.71 7.40 5.65
C LEU A 61 -2.43 7.84 4.94
N PHE A 62 -2.04 7.32 3.77
CA PHE A 62 -0.84 7.80 3.06
C PHE A 62 -0.85 9.32 2.85
N GLY A 63 -1.99 9.88 2.43
CA GLY A 63 -2.14 11.33 2.27
C GLY A 63 -2.08 12.10 3.59
N GLN A 64 -2.58 11.53 4.69
CA GLN A 64 -2.57 12.17 6.02
C GLN A 64 -1.21 12.04 6.73
N ALA A 65 -0.50 10.94 6.49
CA ALA A 65 0.81 10.65 7.05
C ALA A 65 1.94 11.44 6.37
N GLY A 66 1.62 12.23 5.33
CA GLY A 66 2.59 13.01 4.58
C GLY A 66 3.46 12.15 3.66
N VAL A 67 3.00 10.95 3.29
CA VAL A 67 3.71 10.07 2.37
C VAL A 67 3.55 10.62 0.96
N GLN A 68 4.58 11.36 0.52
CA GLN A 68 4.59 11.95 -0.81
C GLN A 68 4.92 10.88 -1.85
N GLY A 69 4.06 10.75 -2.86
CA GLY A 69 4.27 9.84 -3.98
C GLY A 69 3.47 8.55 -3.96
N LEU A 70 2.98 8.10 -2.80
CA LEU A 70 2.06 6.96 -2.75
C LEU A 70 0.61 7.42 -2.84
N ARG A 71 -0.13 6.91 -3.82
CA ARG A 71 -1.58 7.13 -3.94
C ARG A 71 -2.33 5.82 -3.97
N LEU A 72 -3.33 5.70 -3.11
CA LEU A 72 -4.32 4.64 -3.18
C LEU A 72 -5.38 5.01 -4.23
N ARG A 73 -5.62 4.11 -5.18
CA ARG A 73 -6.62 4.25 -6.25
C ARG A 73 -7.50 3.02 -6.30
N ASN A 74 -8.79 3.21 -6.54
CA ASN A 74 -9.73 2.12 -6.77
C ASN A 74 -9.87 1.88 -8.28
N LEU A 75 -9.81 0.62 -8.69
CA LEU A 75 -10.08 0.19 -10.05
C LEU A 75 -11.57 -0.08 -10.22
N SER A 76 -12.06 0.04 -11.46
CA SER A 76 -13.46 -0.23 -11.84
C SER A 76 -13.93 -1.65 -11.48
N SER A 77 -12.99 -2.59 -11.32
CA SER A 77 -13.25 -3.96 -10.88
C SER A 77 -13.47 -4.11 -9.36
N GLY A 78 -13.35 -3.02 -8.58
CA GLY A 78 -13.45 -3.01 -7.11
C GLY A 78 -12.12 -3.26 -6.38
N VAL A 79 -11.05 -3.60 -7.10
CA VAL A 79 -9.71 -3.81 -6.54
C VAL A 79 -9.04 -2.47 -6.24
N LEU A 80 -8.40 -2.39 -5.08
CA LEU A 80 -7.60 -1.23 -4.70
C LEU A 80 -6.14 -1.44 -5.12
N VAL A 81 -5.51 -0.40 -5.65
CA VAL A 81 -4.12 -0.39 -6.10
C VAL A 81 -3.39 0.81 -5.51
N ILE A 82 -2.12 0.64 -5.20
CA ILE A 82 -1.21 1.68 -4.72
C ILE A 82 -0.28 2.03 -5.87
N GLN A 83 -0.27 3.30 -6.22
CA GLN A 83 0.58 3.89 -7.25
C GLN A 83 1.70 4.69 -6.57
N GLY A 84 2.94 4.49 -7.01
CA GLY A 84 4.13 5.20 -6.54
C GLY A 84 4.46 6.46 -7.35
N PRO A 85 5.40 7.29 -6.87
CA PRO A 85 5.69 8.61 -7.45
C PRO A 85 6.35 8.52 -8.83
N GLN A 86 7.15 7.49 -9.06
CA GLN A 86 7.91 7.32 -10.32
C GLN A 86 7.03 6.87 -11.50
N HIS A 87 5.81 6.42 -11.22
CA HIS A 87 4.94 5.80 -12.21
C HIS A 87 3.87 6.76 -12.69
N SER A 88 4.27 8.00 -12.98
CA SER A 88 3.38 9.01 -13.58
C SER A 88 3.50 9.08 -15.10
N GLU A 89 4.60 8.64 -15.72
CA GLU A 89 4.80 8.81 -17.17
C GLU A 89 5.46 7.66 -17.95
N GLU A 90 6.01 6.60 -17.34
CA GLU A 90 6.76 5.60 -18.12
C GLU A 90 6.51 4.15 -17.65
N GLN A 91 6.02 3.30 -18.56
CA GLN A 91 6.09 1.82 -18.52
C GLN A 91 4.94 0.94 -17.96
N VAL A 92 3.66 1.31 -18.10
CA VAL A 92 2.59 0.28 -18.14
C VAL A 92 2.43 -0.31 -19.53
N ALA A 93 3.42 -1.07 -19.97
CA ALA A 93 3.34 -1.90 -21.16
C ALA A 93 4.22 -3.16 -21.04
N ALA A 94 4.07 -3.94 -19.98
CA ALA A 94 4.51 -5.34 -20.02
C ALA A 94 3.84 -6.17 -18.92
N GLU A 95 3.12 -7.21 -19.35
CA GLU A 95 2.94 -8.49 -18.66
C GLU A 95 2.08 -8.47 -17.36
N ARG A 96 0.91 -9.08 -17.31
CA ARG A 96 0.75 -10.53 -17.52
C ARG A 96 -0.50 -10.86 -18.34
N GLY A 97 -0.25 -11.41 -19.53
CA GLY A 97 -1.07 -12.51 -20.01
C GLY A 97 -0.58 -13.79 -19.33
N ARG A 98 -1.50 -14.50 -18.67
CA ARG A 98 -1.67 -15.96 -18.58
C ARG A 98 -2.54 -16.30 -17.38
#